data_AF-A0A952M1D8-F1
#
_entry.id   AF-A0A952M1D8-F1
#
_cell.length_a   1.000
_cell.length_b   1.000
_cell.length_c   1.000
_cell.angle_alpha   90.00
_cell.angle_beta   90.00
_cell.angle_gamma   90.00
#
_symmetry.space_group_name_H-M   'P 1'
#
loop_
_entity.id
_entity.type
_entity.pdbx_description
1 polymer ?
#
loop_
_entity_poly.entity_id
_entity_poly.type
_entity_poly.pdbx_seq_one_letter_code
_entity_poly.pdbx_strand_id
1 'polypeptide(L)'
;MNSKRSSLLAKVLLLACAVYMQACAITTASLPSEQQVPPTEPLGYDGVWIISIINKRVRFDSGRAIVIDPWIHWGAAVNEGHVALINMRDNGQGELLANDLLNGGSSWRGVLNANGHMNVTIETPIPIKFDMIPVSLTYPEYINDAVASLGGTGYSVTRATAPLAPASPPAAPSSGDDSEYAPDHDDAPAAPAAQSDPFAGCINLVVDPSTDQQVCLD
;
A
#
# COMPACT_ATOMS: atom_id res chain seq x y z
N MET A 1 -14.70 -23.63 -73.17
CA MET A 1 -14.98 -22.22 -72.79
C MET A 1 -15.60 -22.22 -71.39
N ASN A 2 -14.85 -22.62 -70.36
CA ASN A 2 -13.94 -21.82 -69.52
C ASN A 2 -14.65 -20.83 -68.57
N SER A 3 -15.18 -21.44 -67.51
CA SER A 3 -15.38 -20.93 -66.15
C SER A 3 -14.27 -19.98 -65.69
N LYS A 4 -14.52 -18.66 -65.75
CA LYS A 4 -13.61 -17.62 -65.19
C LYS A 4 -14.36 -16.38 -64.64
N ARG A 5 -15.60 -16.52 -64.16
CA ARG A 5 -16.37 -15.37 -63.65
C ARG A 5 -16.70 -15.39 -62.14
N SER A 6 -16.47 -16.51 -61.44
CA SER A 6 -16.81 -16.63 -60.00
C SER A 6 -15.69 -16.25 -59.02
N SER A 7 -14.71 -15.42 -59.41
CA SER A 7 -13.54 -15.14 -58.55
C SER A 7 -13.43 -13.71 -57.98
N LEU A 8 -14.30 -12.78 -58.38
CA LEU A 8 -14.21 -11.40 -57.88
C LEU A 8 -15.11 -11.11 -56.66
N LEU A 9 -16.30 -11.68 -56.58
CA LEU A 9 -17.23 -11.41 -55.45
C LEU A 9 -16.76 -12.00 -54.11
N ALA A 10 -16.07 -13.13 -54.12
CA ALA A 10 -15.54 -13.75 -52.90
C ALA A 10 -14.34 -12.99 -52.30
N LYS A 11 -13.61 -12.20 -53.10
CA LYS A 11 -12.45 -11.43 -52.62
C LYS A 11 -12.85 -10.07 -52.02
N VAL A 12 -13.95 -9.49 -52.47
CA VAL A 12 -14.46 -8.21 -51.91
C VAL A 12 -15.10 -8.43 -50.54
N LEU A 13 -15.73 -9.60 -50.31
CA LEU A 13 -16.35 -9.91 -49.00
C LEU A 13 -15.32 -10.23 -47.90
N LEU A 14 -14.17 -10.81 -48.25
CA LEU A 14 -13.09 -11.12 -47.30
C LEU A 14 -12.27 -9.88 -46.89
N LEU A 15 -12.30 -8.79 -47.66
CA LEU A 15 -11.60 -7.55 -47.33
C LEU A 15 -12.42 -6.62 -46.42
N ALA A 16 -13.74 -6.78 -46.35
CA ALA A 16 -14.61 -5.95 -45.50
C ALA A 16 -14.59 -6.37 -44.01
N CYS A 17 -14.26 -7.62 -43.70
CA CYS A 17 -14.26 -8.11 -42.32
C CYS A 17 -13.02 -7.67 -41.51
N ALA A 18 -11.90 -7.37 -42.18
CA ALA A 18 -10.65 -6.97 -41.52
C ALA A 18 -10.65 -5.51 -41.03
N VAL A 19 -11.58 -4.67 -41.50
CA VAL A 19 -11.67 -3.25 -41.11
C VAL A 19 -12.59 -3.02 -39.89
N TYR A 20 -13.42 -4.01 -39.54
CA TYR A 20 -14.34 -3.92 -38.40
C TYR A 20 -13.78 -4.47 -37.08
N MET A 21 -12.61 -5.10 -37.08
CA MET A 21 -11.85 -5.37 -35.84
C MET A 21 -10.99 -4.16 -35.47
N GLN A 22 -11.62 -3.00 -35.26
CA GLN A 22 -11.06 -2.08 -34.27
C GLN A 22 -11.30 -2.75 -32.91
N ALA A 23 -10.40 -3.66 -32.55
CA ALA A 23 -10.28 -4.13 -31.19
C ALA A 23 -10.12 -2.86 -30.35
N CYS A 24 -11.09 -2.59 -29.48
CA CYS A 24 -10.95 -1.60 -28.43
C CYS A 24 -9.83 -2.14 -27.52
N ALA A 25 -8.59 -1.86 -27.88
CA ALA A 25 -7.43 -2.38 -27.18
C ALA A 25 -7.42 -1.77 -25.79
N ILE A 26 -7.54 -2.61 -24.76
CA ILE A 26 -7.34 -2.19 -23.38
C ILE A 26 -5.88 -1.75 -23.28
N THR A 27 -5.65 -0.47 -23.04
CA THR A 27 -4.30 0.06 -22.83
C THR A 27 -3.88 -0.16 -21.38
N THR A 28 -2.59 -0.24 -21.07
CA THR A 28 -2.15 -0.22 -19.66
C THR A 28 -2.32 1.18 -19.08
N ALA A 29 -2.78 1.29 -17.85
CA ALA A 29 -2.83 2.56 -17.13
C ALA A 29 -1.41 3.10 -16.93
N SER A 30 -1.22 4.41 -17.14
CA SER A 30 0.08 5.07 -16.98
C SER A 30 0.40 5.33 -15.50
N LEU A 31 0.45 4.27 -14.70
CA LEU A 31 0.81 4.31 -13.28
C LEU A 31 2.27 3.89 -13.11
N PRO A 32 2.99 4.47 -12.14
CA PRO A 32 4.32 3.99 -11.79
C PRO A 32 4.23 2.64 -11.05
N SER A 33 5.30 1.85 -11.11
CA SER A 33 5.45 0.65 -10.29
C SER A 33 5.95 0.98 -8.88
N GLU A 34 5.79 0.05 -7.95
CA GLU A 34 6.30 0.19 -6.57
C GLU A 34 7.81 0.42 -6.49
N GLN A 35 8.59 -0.05 -7.49
CA GLN A 35 10.04 0.20 -7.55
C GLN A 35 10.39 1.62 -7.98
N GLN A 36 9.46 2.32 -8.64
CA GLN A 36 9.63 3.69 -9.11
C GLN A 36 9.18 4.73 -8.09
N VAL A 37 8.41 4.34 -7.09
CA VAL A 37 7.91 5.21 -6.02
C VAL A 37 8.50 4.75 -4.68
N PRO A 38 9.56 5.41 -4.17
CA PRO A 38 10.16 5.05 -2.89
C PRO A 38 9.16 5.12 -1.73
N PRO A 39 9.35 4.29 -0.67
CA PRO A 39 8.50 4.38 0.51
C PRO A 39 8.83 5.67 1.26
N THR A 40 7.85 6.19 1.98
CA THR A 40 8.03 7.26 2.97
C THR A 40 7.99 6.67 4.38
N GLU A 41 7.61 7.47 5.38
CA GLU A 41 7.38 6.99 6.73
C GLU A 41 6.24 5.96 6.78
N PRO A 42 6.39 4.88 7.59
CA PRO A 42 5.30 3.96 7.91
C PRO A 42 4.09 4.68 8.49
N LEU A 43 2.91 4.19 8.17
CA LEU A 43 1.64 4.74 8.68
C LEU A 43 0.91 3.70 9.52
N GLY A 44 0.19 4.15 10.55
CA GLY A 44 -0.66 3.26 11.36
C GLY A 44 -1.77 2.53 10.57
N TYR A 45 -2.07 3.00 9.35
CA TYR A 45 -3.02 2.37 8.42
C TYR A 45 -2.39 1.34 7.47
N ASP A 46 -1.07 1.10 7.55
CA ASP A 46 -0.39 0.15 6.68
C ASP A 46 -0.97 -1.26 6.83
N GLY A 47 -1.12 -1.95 5.69
CA GLY A 47 -1.86 -3.21 5.62
C GLY A 47 -2.60 -3.40 4.31
N VAL A 48 -3.41 -4.45 4.23
CA VAL A 48 -4.23 -4.78 3.07
C VAL A 48 -5.66 -4.27 3.28
N TRP A 49 -6.18 -3.57 2.28
CA TRP A 49 -7.51 -2.98 2.28
C TRP A 49 -8.27 -3.33 1.00
N ILE A 50 -9.58 -3.55 1.10
CA ILE A 50 -10.49 -3.75 -0.02
C ILE A 50 -11.14 -2.42 -0.40
N ILE A 51 -11.11 -2.07 -1.67
CA ILE A 51 -11.93 -1.02 -2.27
C ILE A 51 -13.33 -1.59 -2.52
N SER A 52 -14.31 -1.21 -1.68
CA SER A 52 -15.64 -1.84 -1.65
C SER A 52 -16.38 -1.83 -3.00
N ILE A 53 -16.33 -0.71 -3.73
CA ILE A 53 -17.09 -0.54 -4.98
C ILE A 53 -16.64 -1.45 -6.13
N ILE A 54 -15.42 -1.97 -6.07
CA ILE A 54 -14.85 -2.86 -7.11
C ILE A 54 -14.39 -4.21 -6.55
N ASN A 55 -14.45 -4.39 -5.23
CA ASN A 55 -13.99 -5.57 -4.50
C ASN A 55 -12.55 -5.97 -4.90
N LYS A 56 -11.63 -5.00 -4.88
CA LYS A 56 -10.21 -5.18 -5.19
C LYS A 56 -9.34 -4.78 -4.02
N ARG A 57 -8.26 -5.54 -3.80
CA ARG A 57 -7.30 -5.26 -2.73
C ARG A 57 -6.19 -4.34 -3.18
N VAL A 58 -5.80 -3.46 -2.27
CA VAL A 58 -4.57 -2.67 -2.30
C VAL A 58 -3.82 -2.85 -0.99
N ARG A 59 -2.49 -2.74 -1.03
CA ARG A 59 -1.62 -2.69 0.14
C ARG A 59 -1.23 -1.26 0.40
N PHE A 60 -1.59 -0.73 1.56
CA PHE A 60 -0.98 0.46 2.12
C PHE A 60 0.39 0.07 2.69
N ASP A 61 1.41 0.77 2.24
CA ASP A 61 2.79 0.50 2.61
C ASP A 61 3.57 1.81 2.61
N SER A 62 3.85 2.34 3.79
CA SER A 62 4.79 3.43 3.99
C SER A 62 4.52 4.63 3.07
N GLY A 63 3.31 5.18 3.14
CA GLY A 63 2.94 6.41 2.40
C GLY A 63 2.42 6.24 0.97
N ARG A 64 2.21 5.01 0.51
CA ARG A 64 1.68 4.69 -0.83
C ARG A 64 0.70 3.52 -0.77
N ALA A 65 -0.17 3.44 -1.79
CA ALA A 65 -1.06 2.29 -1.97
C ALA A 65 -0.67 1.52 -3.23
N ILE A 66 -0.32 0.25 -3.06
CA ILE A 66 0.14 -0.66 -4.11
C ILE A 66 -1.01 -1.60 -4.48
N VAL A 67 -1.21 -1.83 -5.76
CA VAL A 67 -2.25 -2.73 -6.28
C VAL A 67 -1.88 -4.19 -6.02
N ILE A 68 -2.79 -4.94 -5.40
CA ILE A 68 -2.70 -6.40 -5.25
C ILE A 68 -3.56 -7.09 -6.31
N ASP A 69 -4.86 -6.77 -6.36
CA ASP A 69 -5.78 -7.41 -7.30
C ASP A 69 -5.92 -6.54 -8.54
N PRO A 70 -5.53 -6.97 -9.75
CA PRO A 70 -5.65 -6.17 -10.96
C PRO A 70 -7.11 -5.91 -11.37
N TRP A 71 -7.35 -4.80 -12.07
CA TRP A 71 -8.67 -4.41 -12.60
C TRP A 71 -8.58 -3.48 -13.81
N ILE A 72 -9.73 -3.18 -14.42
CA ILE A 72 -9.85 -2.18 -15.48
C ILE A 72 -10.42 -0.89 -14.91
N HIS A 73 -9.70 0.23 -15.08
CA HIS A 73 -10.14 1.57 -14.72
C HIS A 73 -10.29 2.40 -16.00
N TRP A 74 -11.53 2.78 -16.34
CA TRP A 74 -11.86 3.59 -17.54
C TRP A 74 -11.23 3.10 -18.85
N GLY A 75 -11.26 1.79 -19.08
CA GLY A 75 -10.70 1.17 -20.29
C GLY A 75 -9.19 0.94 -20.25
N ALA A 76 -8.53 1.32 -19.16
CA ALA A 76 -7.11 1.05 -18.94
C ALA A 76 -6.88 -0.05 -17.89
N ALA A 77 -5.92 -0.94 -18.12
CA ALA A 77 -5.54 -2.00 -17.20
C ALA A 77 -4.67 -1.46 -16.06
N VAL A 78 -5.15 -1.67 -14.84
CA VAL A 78 -4.42 -1.46 -13.60
C VAL A 78 -3.88 -2.81 -13.14
N ASN A 79 -2.56 -2.94 -13.12
CA ASN A 79 -1.88 -4.20 -12.87
C ASN A 79 -1.39 -4.30 -11.42
N GLU A 80 -1.13 -5.53 -10.98
CA GLU A 80 -0.42 -5.81 -9.73
C GLU A 80 0.93 -5.07 -9.67
N GLY A 81 1.27 -4.52 -8.50
CA GLY A 81 2.49 -3.76 -8.28
C GLY A 81 2.47 -2.31 -8.77
N HIS A 82 1.40 -1.86 -9.46
CA HIS A 82 1.20 -0.44 -9.73
C HIS A 82 0.90 0.32 -8.44
N VAL A 83 1.35 1.57 -8.35
CA VAL A 83 1.03 2.47 -7.25
C VAL A 83 -0.19 3.31 -7.63
N ALA A 84 -1.27 3.18 -6.85
CA ALA A 84 -2.53 3.89 -7.07
C ALA A 84 -2.61 5.19 -6.26
N LEU A 85 -2.08 5.21 -5.04
CA LEU A 85 -2.04 6.41 -4.19
C LEU A 85 -0.60 6.73 -3.78
N ILE A 86 -0.27 8.02 -3.69
CA ILE A 86 1.01 8.54 -3.18
C ILE A 86 0.80 9.65 -2.15
N ASN A 87 1.88 10.04 -1.46
CA ASN A 87 1.91 11.11 -0.46
C ASN A 87 0.86 10.88 0.65
N MET A 88 0.62 9.61 0.98
CA MET A 88 -0.31 9.25 2.04
C MET A 88 0.24 9.77 3.37
N ARG A 89 -0.62 10.41 4.15
CA ARG A 89 -0.26 10.97 5.46
C ARG A 89 -1.48 11.03 6.36
N ASP A 90 -1.26 10.78 7.64
CA ASP A 90 -2.26 11.04 8.67
C ASP A 90 -2.27 12.54 9.01
N ASN A 91 -3.45 13.12 9.20
CA ASN A 91 -3.59 14.51 9.65
C ASN A 91 -3.85 14.63 11.18
N GLY A 92 -3.85 13.52 11.91
CA GLY A 92 -4.04 13.44 13.35
C GLY A 92 -5.51 13.45 13.81
N GLN A 93 -6.48 13.38 12.90
CA GLN A 93 -7.92 13.45 13.21
C GLN A 93 -8.68 12.19 12.78
N GLY A 94 -7.99 11.05 12.67
CA GLY A 94 -8.58 9.81 12.11
C GLY A 94 -8.82 9.92 10.60
N GLU A 95 -8.09 10.83 9.94
CA GLU A 95 -8.22 11.11 8.52
C GLU A 95 -6.87 10.95 7.82
N LEU A 96 -6.93 10.20 6.74
CA LEU A 96 -5.80 9.89 5.87
C LEU A 96 -5.96 10.66 4.56
N LEU A 97 -4.93 11.41 4.20
CA LEU A 97 -4.88 12.22 2.98
C LEU A 97 -3.89 11.64 2.00
N ALA A 98 -4.20 11.64 0.70
CA ALA A 98 -3.32 11.13 -0.36
C ALA A 98 -3.60 11.82 -1.71
N ASN A 99 -2.77 11.50 -2.71
CA ASN A 99 -3.04 11.83 -4.12
C ASN A 99 -3.38 10.55 -4.89
N ASP A 100 -4.51 10.52 -5.59
CA ASP A 100 -4.95 9.41 -6.41
C ASP A 100 -4.45 9.52 -7.85
N LEU A 101 -3.51 8.65 -8.21
CA LEU A 101 -2.89 8.62 -9.52
C LEU A 101 -3.81 8.09 -10.63
N LEU A 102 -4.82 7.29 -10.30
CA LEU A 102 -5.82 6.82 -11.27
C LEU A 102 -6.68 7.98 -11.78
N ASN A 103 -6.93 8.96 -10.91
CA ASN A 103 -7.69 10.17 -11.20
C ASN A 103 -6.76 11.40 -11.37
N GLY A 104 -5.57 11.21 -11.94
CA GLY A 104 -4.68 12.31 -12.35
C GLY A 104 -4.06 13.11 -11.19
N GLY A 105 -3.92 12.52 -10.01
CA GLY A 105 -3.38 13.16 -8.81
C GLY A 105 -4.43 13.87 -7.95
N SER A 106 -5.71 13.61 -8.19
CA SER A 106 -6.83 14.18 -7.42
C SER A 106 -6.67 13.92 -5.92
N SER A 107 -7.22 14.81 -5.09
CA SER A 107 -7.21 14.63 -3.63
C SER A 107 -8.01 13.40 -3.25
N TRP A 108 -7.36 12.49 -2.53
CA TRP A 108 -7.96 11.30 -1.93
C TRP A 108 -7.99 11.48 -0.43
N ARG A 109 -9.12 11.19 0.19
CA ARG A 109 -9.35 11.39 1.61
C ARG A 109 -10.14 10.23 2.19
N GLY A 110 -9.57 9.56 3.18
CA GLY A 110 -10.20 8.48 3.93
C GLY A 110 -10.42 8.88 5.37
N VAL A 111 -11.65 8.73 5.88
CA VAL A 111 -11.99 8.99 7.28
C VAL A 111 -12.36 7.69 7.95
N LEU A 112 -11.63 7.30 9.00
CA LEU A 112 -11.93 6.10 9.77
C LEU A 112 -13.27 6.26 10.49
N ASN A 113 -14.10 5.22 10.48
CA ASN A 113 -15.36 5.18 11.23
C ASN A 113 -15.34 4.14 12.36
N ALA A 114 -16.37 4.14 13.19
CA ALA A 114 -16.50 3.25 14.36
C ALA A 114 -16.59 1.75 14.02
N ASN A 115 -16.68 1.37 12.74
CA ASN A 115 -16.60 -0.03 12.30
C ASN A 115 -15.18 -0.42 11.84
N GLY A 116 -14.21 0.50 11.90
CA GLY A 116 -12.86 0.32 11.40
C GLY A 116 -12.74 0.40 9.86
N HIS A 117 -13.80 0.79 9.16
CA HIS A 117 -13.74 1.06 7.73
C HIS A 117 -13.32 2.52 7.51
N MET A 118 -12.67 2.81 6.39
CA MET A 118 -12.46 4.19 5.96
C MET A 118 -13.54 4.60 4.97
N ASN A 119 -14.29 5.66 5.28
CA ASN A 119 -15.14 6.33 4.31
C ASN A 119 -14.27 7.22 3.43
N VAL A 120 -14.19 6.87 2.15
CA VAL A 120 -13.31 7.51 1.18
C VAL A 120 -14.07 8.50 0.31
N THR A 121 -13.44 9.63 0.03
CA THR A 121 -13.86 10.58 -1.00
C THR A 121 -12.66 10.92 -1.90
N ILE A 122 -12.87 10.87 -3.22
CA ILE A 122 -11.93 11.39 -4.22
C ILE A 122 -12.53 12.67 -4.81
N GLU A 123 -11.78 13.76 -4.76
CA GLU A 123 -12.20 15.07 -5.26
C GLU A 123 -12.02 15.14 -6.78
N THR A 124 -13.08 14.80 -7.50
CA THR A 124 -13.22 15.02 -8.94
C THR A 124 -14.39 15.99 -9.19
N PRO A 125 -14.71 16.40 -10.45
CA PRO A 125 -15.88 17.21 -10.73
C PRO A 125 -17.21 16.59 -10.23
N ILE A 126 -17.28 15.26 -10.15
CA ILE A 126 -18.37 14.53 -9.51
C ILE A 126 -17.75 13.59 -8.46
N PRO A 127 -17.75 13.99 -7.17
CA PRO A 127 -17.00 13.27 -6.14
C PRO A 127 -17.32 11.77 -6.10
N ILE A 128 -16.27 10.95 -6.10
CA ILE A 128 -16.39 9.50 -5.99
C ILE A 128 -16.32 9.15 -4.51
N LYS A 129 -17.27 8.33 -4.04
CA LYS A 129 -17.34 7.90 -2.63
C LYS A 129 -17.45 6.38 -2.53
N PHE A 130 -16.72 5.81 -1.59
CA PHE A 130 -16.73 4.37 -1.31
C PHE A 130 -16.14 4.09 0.06
N ASP A 131 -16.25 2.86 0.52
CA ASP A 131 -15.58 2.41 1.74
C ASP A 131 -14.31 1.62 1.41
N MET A 132 -13.28 1.78 2.23
CA MET A 132 -12.18 0.83 2.32
C MET A 132 -12.34 -0.04 3.55
N ILE A 133 -12.28 -1.34 3.32
CA ILE A 133 -12.50 -2.37 4.33
C ILE A 133 -11.16 -3.04 4.64
N PRO A 134 -10.70 -3.03 5.88
CA PRO A 134 -9.43 -3.64 6.24
C PRO A 134 -9.51 -5.16 6.17
N VAL A 135 -8.48 -5.78 5.60
CA VAL A 135 -8.33 -7.24 5.50
C VAL A 135 -7.29 -7.73 6.50
N SER A 136 -6.14 -7.08 6.51
CA SER A 136 -5.08 -7.30 7.49
C SER A 136 -4.29 -6.03 7.69
N LEU A 137 -3.83 -5.78 8.91
CA LEU A 137 -3.13 -4.54 9.27
C LEU A 137 -1.75 -4.85 9.83
N THR A 138 -0.75 -4.05 9.45
CA THR A 138 0.59 -4.15 10.05
C THR A 138 0.54 -3.72 11.53
N TYR A 139 -0.20 -2.65 11.82
CA TYR A 139 -0.36 -2.06 13.15
C TYR A 139 -1.84 -2.10 13.58
N PRO A 140 -2.43 -3.28 13.83
CA PRO A 140 -3.87 -3.38 14.16
C PRO A 140 -4.25 -2.60 15.42
N GLU A 141 -3.34 -2.48 16.39
CA GLU A 141 -3.53 -1.68 17.60
C GLU A 141 -3.87 -0.22 17.29
N TYR A 142 -3.24 0.39 16.27
CA TYR A 142 -3.50 1.78 15.88
C TYR A 142 -4.96 1.99 15.49
N ILE A 143 -5.49 1.09 14.67
CA ILE A 143 -6.89 1.16 14.20
C ILE A 143 -7.84 0.78 15.34
N ASN A 144 -7.50 -0.21 16.18
CA ASN A 144 -8.33 -0.60 17.30
C ASN A 144 -8.53 0.56 18.29
N ASP A 145 -7.45 1.28 18.64
CA ASP A 145 -7.49 2.44 19.53
C ASP A 145 -8.31 3.59 18.90
N ALA A 146 -8.07 3.86 17.61
CA ALA A 146 -8.83 4.87 16.88
C ALA A 146 -10.33 4.53 16.82
N VAL A 147 -10.69 3.28 16.53
CA VAL A 147 -12.09 2.81 16.52
C VAL A 147 -12.73 2.91 17.91
N ALA A 148 -12.01 2.53 18.97
CA ALA A 148 -12.49 2.65 20.34
C ALA A 148 -12.77 4.12 20.71
N SER A 149 -11.90 5.05 20.28
CA SER A 149 -12.11 6.49 20.49
C SER A 149 -13.34 7.04 19.77
N LEU A 150 -13.75 6.39 18.67
CA LEU A 150 -14.96 6.69 17.91
C LEU A 150 -16.22 6.02 18.48
N GLY A 151 -16.10 5.30 19.61
CA GLY A 151 -17.21 4.58 20.24
C GLY A 151 -17.52 3.22 19.60
N GLY A 152 -16.63 2.69 18.76
CA GLY A 152 -16.73 1.33 18.25
C GLY A 152 -16.40 0.30 19.32
N THR A 153 -17.05 -0.86 19.28
CA THR A 153 -16.82 -1.97 20.22
C THR A 153 -16.47 -3.24 19.48
N GLY A 154 -15.43 -3.96 19.92
CA GLY A 154 -15.13 -5.32 19.45
C GLY A 154 -14.59 -5.41 18.02
N TYR A 155 -13.99 -4.34 17.50
CA TYR A 155 -13.28 -4.41 16.24
C TYR A 155 -11.98 -5.21 16.42
N SER A 156 -11.79 -6.24 15.60
CA SER A 156 -10.59 -7.07 15.60
C SER A 156 -10.27 -7.43 14.17
N VAL A 157 -9.13 -6.97 13.68
CA VAL A 157 -8.60 -7.32 12.36
C VAL A 157 -7.32 -8.12 12.51
N THR A 158 -7.14 -9.05 11.58
CA THR A 158 -5.97 -9.91 11.53
C THR A 158 -4.70 -9.07 11.36
N ARG A 159 -3.70 -9.29 12.22
CA ARG A 159 -2.36 -8.72 12.02
C ARG A 159 -1.75 -9.30 10.75
N ALA A 160 -1.33 -8.43 9.83
CA ALA A 160 -0.51 -8.84 8.70
C ALA A 160 0.83 -9.35 9.23
N THR A 161 1.32 -10.47 8.70
CA THR A 161 2.70 -10.87 8.94
C THR A 161 3.56 -9.76 8.34
N ALA A 162 4.29 -9.02 9.18
CA ALA A 162 5.12 -7.90 8.72
C ALA A 162 6.02 -8.41 7.58
N PRO A 163 6.15 -7.67 6.46
CA PRO A 163 7.26 -7.91 5.56
C PRO A 163 8.53 -7.86 6.43
N LEU A 164 9.39 -8.89 6.32
CA LEU A 164 10.73 -8.81 6.89
C LEU A 164 11.27 -7.43 6.53
N ALA A 165 11.61 -6.62 7.54
CA ALA A 165 12.23 -5.33 7.31
C ALA A 165 13.33 -5.54 6.25
N PRO A 166 13.47 -4.64 5.25
CA PRO A 166 14.58 -4.75 4.33
C PRO A 166 15.83 -4.93 5.19
N ALA A 167 16.54 -6.05 4.99
CA ALA A 167 17.73 -6.37 5.76
C ALA A 167 18.57 -5.10 5.83
N SER A 168 18.94 -4.70 7.05
CA SER A 168 19.79 -3.52 7.27
C SER A 168 20.87 -3.52 6.18
N PRO A 169 21.14 -2.38 5.53
CA PRO A 169 22.23 -2.29 4.55
C PRO A 169 23.45 -2.99 5.15
N PRO A 170 24.16 -3.86 4.41
CA PRO A 170 25.34 -4.51 4.94
C PRO A 170 26.20 -3.43 5.58
N ALA A 171 26.54 -3.63 6.87
CA ALA A 171 27.33 -2.69 7.63
C ALA A 171 28.48 -2.21 6.74
N ALA A 172 28.56 -0.90 6.52
CA ALA A 172 29.65 -0.32 5.75
C ALA A 172 30.95 -0.93 6.30
N PRO A 173 31.88 -1.41 5.45
CA PRO A 173 33.12 -1.98 5.93
C PRO A 173 33.75 -0.95 6.85
N SER A 174 34.00 -1.35 8.10
CA SER A 174 34.71 -0.49 9.04
C SER A 174 36.07 -0.21 8.43
N SER A 175 36.26 1.02 7.95
CA SER A 175 37.58 1.55 7.65
C SER A 175 38.33 1.57 8.97
N GLY A 176 39.11 0.52 9.21
CA GLY A 176 40.11 0.49 10.25
C GLY A 176 41.22 1.50 9.94
N ASP A 177 41.65 2.16 11.01
CA ASP A 177 42.91 2.88 11.23
C ASP A 177 43.38 3.90 10.18
N ASP A 178 43.47 5.16 10.60
CA ASP A 178 44.78 5.68 11.01
C ASP A 178 44.63 6.89 11.96
N SER A 179 45.65 7.01 12.80
CA SER A 179 45.73 7.76 14.05
C SER A 179 45.81 9.29 13.91
N GLU A 180 45.60 9.96 15.05
CA GLU A 180 46.35 11.15 15.50
C GLU A 180 45.79 12.55 15.16
N TYR A 181 45.03 13.14 16.10
CA TYR A 181 45.33 14.42 16.78
C TYR A 181 44.13 14.86 17.65
N ALA A 182 44.30 14.89 18.97
CA ALA A 182 43.36 15.51 19.89
C ALA A 182 43.66 17.01 20.03
N PRO A 183 42.62 17.84 20.25
CA PRO A 183 42.70 18.73 21.40
C PRO A 183 41.48 18.58 22.32
N ASP A 184 41.77 18.71 23.62
CA ASP A 184 40.83 18.78 24.73
C ASP A 184 39.62 19.67 24.43
N HIS A 185 38.42 19.08 24.55
CA HIS A 185 37.21 19.84 24.85
C HIS A 185 36.36 19.11 25.88
N ASP A 186 36.05 19.88 26.92
CA ASP A 186 35.30 19.55 28.12
C ASP A 186 33.86 19.05 27.86
N ASP A 187 33.44 18.13 28.73
CA ASP A 187 32.07 17.82 29.17
C ASP A 187 30.97 17.68 28.10
N ALA A 188 30.94 16.51 27.44
CA ALA A 188 29.72 15.97 26.84
C ALA A 188 28.98 15.07 27.86
N PRO A 189 27.66 15.27 28.10
CA PRO A 189 26.89 14.41 28.99
C PRO A 189 26.88 12.96 28.46
N ALA A 190 27.14 12.02 29.38
CA ALA A 190 27.16 10.59 29.08
C ALA A 190 25.87 10.16 28.35
N ALA A 191 26.07 9.52 27.19
CA ALA A 191 24.98 8.86 26.47
C ALA A 191 24.28 7.86 27.42
N PRO A 192 22.94 7.81 27.46
CA PRO A 192 22.24 6.82 28.25
C PRO A 192 22.64 5.42 27.76
N ALA A 193 22.97 4.54 28.71
CA ALA A 193 23.28 3.15 28.42
C ALA A 193 22.13 2.53 27.60
N ALA A 194 22.48 1.90 26.49
CA ALA A 194 21.52 1.15 25.67
C ALA A 194 20.81 0.13 26.55
N GLN A 195 19.49 0.30 26.72
CA GLN A 195 18.67 -0.67 27.44
C GLN A 195 18.60 -1.94 26.59
N SER A 196 19.09 -3.04 27.13
CA SER A 196 19.00 -4.36 26.51
C SER A 196 17.53 -4.76 26.41
N ASP A 197 17.09 -5.13 25.20
CA ASP A 197 15.77 -5.71 24.96
C ASP A 197 15.64 -7.03 25.75
N PRO A 198 14.73 -7.11 26.75
CA PRO A 198 14.57 -8.30 27.58
C PRO A 198 14.02 -9.52 26.81
N PHE A 199 13.58 -9.34 25.57
CA PHE A 199 13.03 -10.42 24.72
C PHE A 199 13.99 -10.83 23.60
N ALA A 200 15.22 -10.34 23.59
CA ALA A 200 16.24 -10.75 22.64
C ALA A 200 16.49 -12.27 22.74
N GLY A 201 16.06 -13.02 21.72
CA GLY A 201 16.19 -14.48 21.65
C GLY A 201 14.90 -15.27 21.91
N CYS A 202 13.77 -14.60 22.12
CA CYS A 202 12.48 -15.27 22.28
C CYS A 202 11.97 -15.88 20.96
N ILE A 203 11.64 -17.17 20.96
CA ILE A 203 11.08 -17.86 19.78
C ILE A 203 9.56 -17.68 19.69
N ASN A 204 8.86 -17.70 20.82
CA ASN A 204 7.41 -17.50 20.87
C ASN A 204 7.04 -16.42 21.90
N LEU A 205 6.88 -15.18 21.43
CA LEU A 205 6.38 -14.08 22.26
C LEU A 205 4.85 -14.06 22.21
N VAL A 206 4.20 -14.18 23.36
CA VAL A 206 2.73 -14.16 23.50
C VAL A 206 2.34 -13.09 24.52
N VAL A 207 1.20 -12.42 24.31
CA VAL A 207 0.62 -11.50 25.29
C VAL A 207 -0.34 -12.28 26.17
N ASP A 208 -0.11 -12.28 27.49
CA ASP A 208 -1.02 -12.91 28.44
C ASP A 208 -2.33 -12.11 28.50
N PRO A 209 -3.48 -12.70 28.12
CA PRO A 209 -4.75 -11.98 28.05
C PRO A 209 -5.30 -11.56 29.42
N SER A 210 -4.74 -12.06 30.52
CA SER A 210 -5.17 -11.72 31.88
C SER A 210 -4.37 -10.57 32.50
N THR A 211 -3.15 -10.33 32.03
CA THR A 211 -2.23 -9.34 32.62
C THR A 211 -1.74 -8.29 31.61
N ASP A 212 -2.00 -8.50 30.32
CA ASP A 212 -1.52 -7.68 29.20
C ASP A 212 0.01 -7.54 29.15
N GLN A 213 0.72 -8.50 29.76
CA GLN A 213 2.18 -8.55 29.75
C GLN A 213 2.68 -9.44 28.60
N GLN A 214 3.80 -9.04 27.99
CA GLN A 214 4.52 -9.88 27.04
C GLN A 214 5.26 -10.99 27.78
N VAL A 215 5.00 -12.23 27.40
CA VAL A 215 5.59 -13.44 27.96
C VAL A 215 6.31 -14.19 26.86
N CYS A 216 7.56 -14.58 27.12
CA CYS A 216 8.28 -15.50 26.25
C CYS A 216 7.95 -16.94 26.64
N LEU A 217 7.46 -17.73 25.69
CA LEU A 217 7.23 -19.16 25.84
C LEU A 217 8.35 -19.92 25.14
N ASP A 218 9.11 -20.71 25.90
CA ASP A 218 10.17 -21.60 25.42
C ASP A 218 9.65 -22.92 24.84
#